data_AF-A0A517TDC2-F1
#
_entry.id   AF-A0A517TDC2-F1
#
_cell.length_a   1.000
_cell.length_b   1.000
_cell.length_c   1.000
_cell.angle_alpha   90.00
_cell.angle_beta   90.00
_cell.angle_gamma   90.00
#
_symmetry.space_group_name_H-M   'P 1'
#
loop_
_entity.id
_entity.type
_entity.pdbx_description
1 polymer ?
#
loop_
_entity_poly.entity_id
_entity_poly.type
_entity_poly.pdbx_seq_one_letter_code
_entity_poly.pdbx_strand_id
1 'polypeptide(L)'
;MIYNCNDCRNEAPLTMPLLIPVVANRTTLAKVKKANLEGREHLVVPMVMLIADRVTSGSQGPVRYPRELLAKTAKAWNGKPVIVGHPELYEGGTADNPDVFNSRKVGVIFNARMDDDRLVADAYIDPDRLKVVDARILDSLARNEIIEVSTGLLIDFVVNEIEEKIANAIEPDHLAILPGSKGACDKEAGCGLLRNEIRYEEEPLQIPSMF
;
A
#
# COMPACT_ATOMS: atom_id res chain seq x y z
N MET A 1 40.11 -49.55 46.88
CA MET A 1 39.35 -49.60 45.62
C MET A 1 38.16 -48.68 45.78
N ILE A 2 37.88 -47.87 44.76
CA ILE A 2 36.72 -46.97 44.56
C ILE A 2 36.87 -45.53 45.09
N TYR A 3 37.01 -44.63 44.11
CA TYR A 3 36.80 -43.16 44.13
C TYR A 3 35.29 -42.83 44.15
N ASN A 4 34.90 -41.71 44.78
CA ASN A 4 33.84 -40.76 44.33
C ASN A 4 33.40 -39.84 45.48
N CYS A 5 32.96 -38.59 45.31
CA CYS A 5 32.99 -37.65 44.18
C CYS A 5 32.71 -36.24 44.76
N ASN A 6 33.57 -35.30 44.36
CA ASN A 6 33.49 -33.85 44.26
C ASN A 6 32.17 -33.10 44.54
N ASP A 7 32.33 -32.08 45.40
CA ASP A 7 32.07 -30.65 45.13
C ASP A 7 30.69 -30.28 44.55
N CYS A 8 29.70 -30.12 45.44
CA CYS A 8 28.44 -29.44 45.14
C CYS A 8 28.65 -27.91 45.19
N ARG A 9 28.86 -27.27 44.04
CA ARG A 9 28.82 -25.80 43.93
C ARG A 9 27.50 -25.33 43.33
N ASN A 10 26.91 -24.37 44.04
CA ASN A 10 25.75 -23.56 43.67
C ASN A 10 25.94 -22.91 42.30
N GLU A 11 25.00 -23.12 41.38
CA GLU A 11 24.79 -22.22 40.25
C GLU A 11 23.47 -21.48 40.43
N ALA A 12 23.55 -20.16 40.54
CA ALA A 12 22.41 -19.26 40.46
C ALA A 12 21.96 -19.15 38.99
N PRO A 13 20.66 -19.09 38.68
CA PRO A 13 20.19 -19.05 37.31
C PRO A 13 20.56 -17.70 36.67
N LEU A 14 21.27 -17.76 35.55
CA LEU A 14 21.53 -16.63 34.67
C LEU A 14 20.18 -16.14 34.10
N THR A 15 19.65 -15.05 34.63
CA THR A 15 18.53 -14.33 34.01
C THR A 15 19.04 -13.63 32.75
N MET A 16 18.72 -14.17 31.57
CA MET A 16 18.91 -13.44 30.32
C MET A 16 18.06 -12.17 30.34
N PRO A 17 18.64 -10.98 30.10
CA PRO A 17 17.83 -9.78 29.94
C PRO A 17 16.96 -9.95 28.70
N LEU A 18 15.64 -9.83 28.87
CA LEU A 18 14.68 -9.74 27.78
C LEU A 18 15.03 -8.49 26.98
N LEU A 19 15.76 -8.65 25.88
CA LEU A 19 15.96 -7.61 24.88
C LEU A 19 14.59 -7.38 24.23
N ILE A 20 13.85 -6.40 24.75
CA ILE A 20 12.71 -5.82 24.05
C ILE A 20 13.31 -5.16 22.80
N PRO A 21 13.02 -5.62 21.57
CA PRO A 21 13.45 -4.89 20.41
C PRO A 21 12.78 -3.52 20.49
N VAL A 22 13.58 -2.46 20.65
CA VAL A 22 13.14 -1.12 20.32
C VAL A 22 12.87 -1.16 18.83
N VAL A 23 11.60 -1.34 18.46
CA VAL A 23 11.13 -1.12 17.10
C VAL A 23 11.26 0.39 16.88
N ALA A 24 12.44 0.81 16.43
CA ALA A 24 12.60 2.11 15.85
C ALA A 24 11.64 2.15 14.65
N ASN A 25 10.57 2.92 14.77
CA ASN A 25 9.67 3.20 13.66
C ASN A 25 10.50 3.97 12.62
N ARG A 26 11.21 3.25 11.76
CA ARG A 26 12.02 3.84 10.69
C ARG A 26 11.03 4.37 9.68
N THR A 27 10.72 5.65 9.80
CA THR A 27 9.98 6.45 8.82
C THR A 27 10.87 6.73 7.60
N THR A 28 11.53 5.71 7.05
CA THR A 28 12.26 5.85 5.79
C THR A 28 11.25 5.93 4.67
N LEU A 29 11.13 7.12 4.06
CA LEU A 29 10.34 7.28 2.85
C LEU A 29 10.79 6.29 1.79
N ALA A 30 9.83 5.68 1.13
CA ALA A 30 10.12 4.69 0.13
C ALA A 30 10.73 5.36 -1.11
N LYS A 31 11.76 4.74 -1.69
CA LYS A 31 12.45 5.28 -2.87
C LYS A 31 11.65 5.01 -4.13
N VAL A 32 11.43 6.05 -4.93
CA VAL A 32 10.95 5.92 -6.30
C VAL A 32 11.99 5.14 -7.12
N LYS A 33 11.54 4.10 -7.83
CA LYS A 33 12.38 3.33 -8.75
C LYS A 33 11.99 3.63 -10.20
N LYS A 34 12.80 3.16 -11.13
CA LYS A 34 12.50 3.19 -12.57
C LYS A 34 12.33 1.76 -13.06
N ALA A 35 11.32 1.51 -13.88
CA ALA A 35 11.11 0.24 -14.56
C ALA A 35 10.52 0.48 -15.96
N ASN A 36 10.77 -0.44 -16.88
CA ASN A 36 10.16 -0.40 -18.21
C ASN A 36 8.79 -1.08 -18.18
N LEU A 37 7.79 -0.41 -18.75
CA LEU A 37 6.45 -0.94 -19.00
C LEU A 37 6.01 -0.43 -20.37
N GLU A 38 5.49 -1.33 -21.23
CA GLU A 38 5.07 -0.99 -22.59
C GLU A 38 6.16 -0.28 -23.44
N GLY A 39 7.42 -0.66 -23.25
CA GLY A 39 8.55 -0.07 -23.97
C GLY A 39 8.92 1.36 -23.52
N ARG A 40 8.36 1.85 -22.42
CA ARG A 40 8.61 3.18 -21.86
C ARG A 40 9.07 3.12 -20.41
N GLU A 41 9.94 4.03 -20.03
CA GLU A 41 10.38 4.17 -18.64
C GLU A 41 9.22 4.71 -17.79
N HIS A 42 8.92 4.04 -16.67
CA HIS A 42 7.93 4.45 -15.69
C HIS A 42 8.61 4.66 -14.33
N LEU A 43 8.08 5.61 -13.56
CA LEU A 43 8.36 5.74 -12.14
C LEU A 43 7.55 4.69 -11.39
N VAL A 44 8.22 3.84 -10.62
CA VAL A 44 7.59 2.88 -9.72
C VAL A 44 7.53 3.51 -8.34
N VAL A 45 6.32 3.90 -7.94
CA VAL A 45 6.06 4.62 -6.70
C VAL A 45 5.26 3.72 -5.77
N PRO A 46 5.86 3.21 -4.68
CA PRO A 46 5.16 2.33 -3.76
C PRO A 46 4.17 3.12 -2.92
N MET A 47 3.06 2.47 -2.56
CA MET A 47 1.93 3.14 -1.93
C MET A 47 1.18 2.26 -0.93
N VAL A 48 0.51 2.92 0.01
CA VAL A 48 -0.49 2.33 0.89
C VAL A 48 -1.85 2.91 0.49
N MET A 49 -2.77 2.03 0.11
CA MET A 49 -4.08 2.40 -0.46
C MET A 49 -5.17 2.48 0.60
N LEU A 50 -5.21 1.47 1.48
CA LEU A 50 -6.18 1.33 2.57
C LEU A 50 -5.53 0.63 3.77
N ILE A 51 -6.12 0.80 4.96
CA ILE A 51 -5.72 0.10 6.18
C ILE A 51 -6.93 -0.72 6.65
N ALA A 52 -6.71 -2.01 6.84
CA ALA A 52 -7.71 -2.97 7.26
C ALA A 52 -8.28 -2.64 8.63
N ASP A 53 -9.55 -3.00 8.83
CA ASP A 53 -10.30 -2.88 10.09
C ASP A 53 -10.39 -1.46 10.66
N ARG A 54 -10.00 -0.46 9.87
CA ARG A 54 -10.21 0.95 10.15
C ARG A 54 -11.45 1.47 9.42
N VAL A 55 -12.23 2.30 10.13
CA VAL A 55 -13.31 3.07 9.54
C VAL A 55 -12.73 4.18 8.68
N THR A 56 -13.08 4.17 7.40
CA THR A 56 -12.64 5.13 6.38
C THR A 56 -13.86 5.86 5.83
N SER A 57 -13.83 7.19 5.79
CA SER A 57 -14.96 8.01 5.30
C SER A 57 -14.77 8.34 3.82
N GLY A 58 -15.58 7.71 2.98
CA GLY A 58 -15.66 7.99 1.53
C GLY A 58 -17.02 8.54 1.12
N SER A 59 -17.38 8.41 -0.16
CA SER A 59 -18.69 8.84 -0.69
C SER A 59 -19.89 8.13 -0.05
N GLN A 60 -19.69 6.91 0.47
CA GLN A 60 -20.71 6.14 1.19
C GLN A 60 -20.76 6.44 2.70
N GLY A 61 -20.03 7.46 3.16
CA GLY A 61 -19.81 7.75 4.56
C GLY A 61 -18.77 6.82 5.20
N PRO A 62 -18.77 6.69 6.55
CA PRO A 62 -17.82 5.84 7.26
C PRO A 62 -18.09 4.36 6.99
N VAL A 63 -17.09 3.64 6.49
CA VAL A 63 -17.13 2.18 6.27
C VAL A 63 -15.87 1.53 6.81
N ARG A 64 -16.01 0.42 7.54
CA ARG A 64 -14.88 -0.42 7.94
C ARG A 64 -14.62 -1.50 6.88
N TYR A 65 -13.36 -1.70 6.52
CA TYR A 65 -12.93 -2.69 5.54
C TYR A 65 -12.26 -3.88 6.23
N PRO A 66 -12.90 -5.06 6.34
CA PRO A 66 -12.28 -6.21 6.99
C PRO A 66 -10.98 -6.65 6.32
N ARG A 67 -9.97 -7.02 7.12
CA ARG A 67 -8.71 -7.57 6.62
C ARG A 67 -8.89 -8.69 5.61
N GLU A 68 -9.75 -9.65 5.92
CA GLU A 68 -9.97 -10.84 5.07
C GLU A 68 -10.53 -10.46 3.71
N LEU A 69 -11.44 -9.48 3.67
CA LEU A 69 -12.00 -8.96 2.42
C LEU A 69 -10.91 -8.27 1.58
N LEU A 70 -10.10 -7.39 2.20
CA LEU A 70 -8.99 -6.73 1.51
C LEU A 70 -7.96 -7.75 1.01
N ALA A 71 -7.64 -8.77 1.80
CA ALA A 71 -6.71 -9.84 1.39
C ALA A 71 -7.23 -10.64 0.18
N LYS A 72 -8.52 -11.01 0.19
CA LYS A 72 -9.17 -11.74 -0.89
C LYS A 72 -9.21 -10.94 -2.20
N THR A 73 -9.32 -9.61 -2.09
CA THR A 73 -9.52 -8.71 -3.24
C THR A 73 -8.27 -7.96 -3.67
N ALA A 74 -7.16 -8.05 -2.91
CA ALA A 74 -5.93 -7.30 -3.16
C ALA A 74 -5.45 -7.41 -4.61
N LYS A 75 -5.41 -8.64 -5.17
CA LYS A 75 -4.94 -8.86 -6.54
C LYS A 75 -5.83 -8.23 -7.62
N ALA A 76 -7.11 -7.96 -7.32
CA ALA A 76 -8.04 -7.33 -8.27
C ALA A 76 -7.73 -5.85 -8.52
N TRP A 77 -6.86 -5.24 -7.71
CA TRP A 77 -6.31 -3.90 -7.95
C TRP A 77 -5.26 -3.86 -9.07
N ASN A 78 -4.61 -4.98 -9.37
CA ASN A 78 -3.60 -5.02 -10.43
C ASN A 78 -4.23 -4.73 -11.79
N GLY A 79 -3.61 -3.86 -12.58
CA GLY A 79 -4.13 -3.40 -13.87
C GLY A 79 -5.12 -2.25 -13.78
N LYS A 80 -5.59 -1.88 -12.58
CA LYS A 80 -6.47 -0.71 -12.41
C LYS A 80 -5.69 0.59 -12.66
N PRO A 81 -6.32 1.63 -13.23
CA PRO A 81 -5.66 2.88 -13.55
C PRO A 81 -5.27 3.67 -12.30
N VAL A 82 -4.14 4.38 -12.42
CA VAL A 82 -3.76 5.49 -11.54
C VAL A 82 -4.10 6.80 -12.25
N ILE A 83 -4.96 7.61 -11.64
CA ILE A 83 -5.47 8.86 -12.20
C ILE A 83 -5.17 10.05 -11.28
N VAL A 84 -5.16 11.27 -11.83
CA VAL A 84 -5.08 12.50 -11.03
C VAL A 84 -6.47 13.03 -10.72
N GLY A 85 -6.78 13.18 -9.42
CA GLY A 85 -8.11 13.51 -8.94
C GLY A 85 -9.13 12.38 -9.13
N HIS A 86 -10.28 12.46 -8.46
CA HIS A 86 -11.41 11.60 -8.80
C HIS A 86 -12.05 12.06 -10.12
N PRO A 87 -12.67 11.15 -10.90
CA PRO A 87 -13.44 11.54 -12.07
C PRO A 87 -14.67 12.34 -11.62
N GLU A 88 -14.75 13.59 -12.06
CA GLU A 88 -15.78 14.56 -11.66
C GLU A 88 -17.15 14.35 -12.30
N LEU A 89 -17.33 13.27 -13.08
CA LEU A 89 -18.58 13.07 -13.81
C LEU A 89 -19.76 12.93 -12.83
N TYR A 90 -19.60 12.26 -11.68
CA TYR A 90 -20.57 12.18 -10.56
C TYR A 90 -19.86 11.75 -9.25
N GLU A 91 -20.51 11.91 -8.08
CA GLU A 91 -20.10 11.17 -6.88
C GLU A 91 -20.15 9.66 -7.18
N GLY A 92 -19.00 8.99 -7.11
CA GLY A 92 -18.88 7.58 -7.51
C GLY A 92 -18.59 7.36 -9.00
N GLY A 93 -18.11 8.37 -9.73
CA GLY A 93 -17.62 8.19 -11.11
C GLY A 93 -16.56 7.10 -11.21
N THR A 94 -16.67 6.26 -12.24
CA THR A 94 -15.68 5.24 -12.59
C THR A 94 -14.57 5.84 -13.46
N ALA A 95 -13.37 5.29 -13.35
CA ALA A 95 -12.26 5.57 -14.25
C ALA A 95 -12.35 4.79 -15.56
N ASP A 96 -13.23 3.79 -15.70
CA ASP A 96 -13.44 2.97 -16.90
C ASP A 96 -14.17 3.76 -18.00
N ASN A 97 -13.55 4.87 -18.41
CA ASN A 97 -14.04 5.76 -19.44
C ASN A 97 -12.84 6.29 -20.24
N PRO A 98 -12.85 6.21 -21.58
CA PRO A 98 -11.77 6.70 -22.43
C PRO A 98 -11.42 8.18 -22.21
N ASP A 99 -12.41 9.03 -21.93
CA ASP A 99 -12.18 10.45 -21.69
C ASP A 99 -11.45 10.67 -20.36
N VAL A 100 -11.76 9.88 -19.33
CA VAL A 100 -11.02 9.89 -18.05
C VAL A 100 -9.58 9.42 -18.28
N PHE A 101 -9.36 8.40 -19.10
CA PHE A 101 -8.00 7.95 -19.42
C PHE A 101 -7.21 9.05 -20.18
N ASN A 102 -7.82 9.64 -21.19
CA ASN A 102 -7.22 10.68 -22.02
C ASN A 102 -6.99 12.01 -21.29
N SER A 103 -7.71 12.28 -20.20
CA SER A 103 -7.57 13.53 -19.44
C SER A 103 -6.80 13.38 -18.12
N ARG A 104 -6.93 12.24 -17.41
CA ARG A 104 -6.49 12.10 -16.02
C ARG A 104 -5.58 10.91 -15.74
N LYS A 105 -5.59 9.85 -16.56
CA LYS A 105 -4.74 8.67 -16.32
C LYS A 105 -3.27 8.99 -16.53
N VAL A 106 -2.47 8.61 -15.54
CA VAL A 106 -1.01 8.80 -15.49
C VAL A 106 -0.25 7.51 -15.24
N GLY A 107 -0.93 6.43 -14.87
CA GLY A 107 -0.27 5.17 -14.59
C GLY A 107 -1.22 3.99 -14.40
N VAL A 108 -0.66 2.90 -13.90
CA VAL A 108 -1.35 1.63 -13.63
C VAL A 108 -0.83 1.03 -12.32
N ILE A 109 -1.72 0.35 -11.59
CA ILE A 109 -1.41 -0.32 -10.33
C ILE A 109 -0.85 -1.72 -10.59
N PHE A 110 0.23 -2.09 -9.90
CA PHE A 110 0.76 -3.46 -9.86
C PHE A 110 1.21 -3.86 -8.46
N ASN A 111 1.55 -5.13 -8.27
CA ASN A 111 2.06 -5.70 -7.02
C ASN A 111 1.15 -5.48 -5.81
N ALA A 112 -0.16 -5.37 -6.04
CA ALA A 112 -1.16 -5.19 -4.99
C ALA A 112 -1.24 -6.42 -4.08
N ARG A 113 -1.10 -6.21 -2.77
CA ARG A 113 -1.03 -7.24 -1.74
C ARG A 113 -1.33 -6.67 -0.36
N MET A 114 -1.57 -7.55 0.61
CA MET A 114 -1.55 -7.16 2.01
C MET A 114 -0.10 -7.16 2.53
N ASP A 115 0.26 -6.16 3.31
CA ASP A 115 1.48 -6.09 4.11
C ASP A 115 1.10 -5.70 5.53
N ASP A 116 1.11 -6.69 6.43
CA ASP A 116 0.34 -6.65 7.67
C ASP A 116 -1.07 -6.12 7.37
N ASP A 117 -1.62 -5.22 8.18
CA ASP A 117 -2.95 -4.61 8.04
C ASP A 117 -3.10 -3.64 6.84
N ARG A 118 -2.05 -3.42 6.05
CA ARG A 118 -2.06 -2.44 4.97
C ARG A 118 -2.31 -3.09 3.63
N LEU A 119 -3.24 -2.54 2.86
CA LEU A 119 -3.34 -2.84 1.42
C LEU A 119 -2.31 -1.96 0.69
N VAL A 120 -1.26 -2.58 0.18
CA VAL A 120 -0.13 -1.91 -0.48
C VAL A 120 -0.04 -2.31 -1.94
N ALA A 121 0.53 -1.43 -2.75
CA ALA A 121 0.79 -1.68 -4.16
C ALA A 121 1.91 -0.78 -4.68
N ASP A 122 2.24 -0.91 -5.96
CA ASP A 122 3.14 -0.03 -6.69
C ASP A 122 2.37 0.68 -7.80
N ALA A 123 2.47 2.01 -7.86
CA ALA A 123 1.99 2.81 -8.97
C ALA A 123 3.09 2.91 -10.04
N TYR A 124 2.85 2.36 -11.22
CA TYR A 124 3.71 2.52 -12.39
C TYR A 124 3.23 3.75 -13.15
N ILE A 125 3.93 4.87 -12.97
CA ILE A 125 3.55 6.19 -13.47
C ILE A 125 4.42 6.53 -14.68
N ASP A 126 3.78 6.85 -15.80
CA ASP A 126 4.46 7.40 -16.98
C ASP A 126 4.79 8.88 -16.69
N PRO A 127 6.07 9.26 -16.56
CA PRO A 127 6.45 10.62 -16.19
C PRO A 127 6.10 11.65 -17.26
N ASP A 128 6.16 11.29 -18.54
CA ASP A 128 5.80 12.21 -19.63
C ASP A 128 4.30 12.47 -19.60
N ARG A 129 3.50 11.42 -19.36
CA ARG A 129 2.06 11.55 -19.20
C ARG A 129 1.70 12.37 -17.95
N LEU A 130 2.35 12.09 -16.82
CA LEU A 130 2.13 12.82 -15.57
C LEU A 130 2.46 14.29 -15.74
N LYS A 131 3.52 14.65 -16.47
CA LYS A 131 3.88 16.04 -16.75
C LYS A 131 2.78 16.80 -17.50
N VAL A 132 2.10 16.13 -18.43
CA VAL A 132 0.98 16.71 -19.20
C VAL A 132 -0.26 16.90 -18.31
N VAL A 133 -0.54 15.94 -17.42
CA VAL A 133 -1.75 15.99 -16.57
C VAL A 133 -1.55 16.92 -15.37
N ASP A 134 -0.46 16.76 -14.62
CA ASP A 134 -0.10 17.59 -13.47
C ASP A 134 1.38 17.46 -13.09
N ALA A 135 2.20 18.41 -13.56
CA ALA A 135 3.64 18.44 -13.29
C ALA A 135 3.99 18.61 -11.79
N ARG A 136 3.09 19.13 -10.95
CA ARG A 136 3.37 19.35 -9.52
C ARG A 136 3.60 18.04 -8.77
N ILE A 137 3.01 16.94 -9.25
CA ILE A 137 3.18 15.61 -8.68
C ILE A 137 4.61 15.12 -8.92
N LEU A 138 5.18 15.35 -10.12
CA LEU A 138 6.57 15.00 -10.40
C LEU A 138 7.54 15.74 -9.47
N ASP A 139 7.30 17.03 -9.26
CA ASP A 139 8.13 17.83 -8.35
C ASP A 139 8.04 17.30 -6.90
N SER A 140 6.84 16.90 -6.47
CA SER A 140 6.61 16.31 -5.14
C SER A 140 7.33 14.96 -5.00
N LEU A 141 7.24 14.09 -6.00
CA LEU A 141 7.95 12.80 -6.02
C LEU A 141 9.47 13.01 -6.00
N ALA A 142 10.00 13.98 -6.74
CA ALA A 142 11.42 14.32 -6.74
C ALA A 142 11.92 14.82 -5.37
N ARG A 143 11.05 15.49 -4.61
CA ARG A 143 11.33 15.94 -3.22
C ARG A 143 11.04 14.85 -2.16
N ASN A 144 10.64 13.65 -2.57
CA ASN A 144 10.15 12.59 -1.68
C ASN A 144 9.01 13.05 -0.76
N GLU A 145 8.12 13.92 -1.25
CA GLU A 145 6.96 14.37 -0.49
C GLU A 145 5.84 13.33 -0.57
N ILE A 146 5.26 12.99 0.58
CA ILE A 146 4.13 12.07 0.66
C ILE A 146 2.91 12.74 0.02
N ILE A 147 2.30 12.04 -0.93
CA ILE A 147 1.14 12.52 -1.68
C ILE A 147 -0.09 11.73 -1.26
N GLU A 148 -1.16 12.45 -0.97
CA GLU A 148 -2.46 11.89 -0.62
C GLU A 148 -3.02 11.04 -1.78
N VAL A 149 -3.68 9.94 -1.43
CA VAL A 149 -4.36 9.07 -2.38
C VAL A 149 -5.77 8.75 -1.93
N SER A 150 -6.59 8.33 -2.85
CA SER A 150 -7.92 7.79 -2.58
C SER A 150 -8.21 6.63 -3.52
N THR A 151 -9.12 5.74 -3.11
CA THR A 151 -9.54 4.59 -3.89
C THR A 151 -10.96 4.79 -4.41
N GLY A 152 -11.17 4.60 -5.70
CA GLY A 152 -12.49 4.37 -6.28
C GLY A 152 -12.78 2.88 -6.33
N LEU A 153 -13.96 2.47 -5.86
CA LEU A 153 -14.43 1.09 -5.88
C LEU A 153 -15.95 1.04 -5.78
N LEU A 154 -16.55 -0.03 -6.30
CA LEU A 154 -17.91 -0.41 -5.93
C LEU A 154 -17.86 -1.21 -4.63
N ILE A 155 -18.85 -1.01 -3.76
CA ILE A 155 -18.90 -1.63 -2.45
C ILE A 155 -20.31 -2.09 -2.13
N ASP A 156 -20.38 -3.32 -1.61
CA ASP A 156 -21.51 -3.81 -0.83
C ASP A 156 -21.12 -3.85 0.64
N PHE A 157 -22.04 -3.47 1.53
CA PHE A 157 -21.79 -3.44 2.98
C PHE A 157 -22.99 -3.96 3.76
N VAL A 158 -22.69 -4.55 4.92
CA VAL A 158 -23.68 -4.90 5.94
C VAL A 158 -23.64 -3.86 7.06
N VAL A 159 -24.75 -3.70 7.76
CA VAL A 159 -24.84 -2.82 8.94
C VAL A 159 -25.00 -3.72 10.17
N ASN A 160 -24.15 -3.52 11.19
CA ASN A 160 -24.25 -4.27 12.44
C ASN A 160 -25.22 -3.63 13.44
N GLU A 161 -25.38 -4.24 14.62
CA GLU A 161 -26.31 -3.79 15.67
C GLU A 161 -26.01 -2.39 16.23
N ILE A 162 -24.78 -1.89 16.05
CA ILE A 162 -24.36 -0.54 16.47
C ILE A 162 -24.32 0.46 15.31
N GLU A 163 -25.04 0.16 14.21
CA GLU A 163 -25.16 1.00 13.01
C GLU A 163 -23.83 1.25 12.25
N GLU A 164 -22.81 0.41 12.47
CA GLU A 164 -21.55 0.48 11.73
C GLU A 164 -21.69 -0.22 10.36
N LYS A 165 -21.27 0.46 9.29
CA LYS A 165 -21.15 -0.14 7.95
C LYS A 165 -19.86 -0.93 7.84
N ILE A 166 -19.98 -2.21 7.52
CA ILE A 166 -18.86 -3.14 7.33
C ILE A 166 -18.87 -3.63 5.88
N ALA A 167 -17.78 -3.40 5.15
CA ALA A 167 -17.63 -3.85 3.78
C ALA A 167 -17.76 -5.38 3.71
N ASN A 168 -18.62 -5.85 2.81
CA ASN A 168 -18.90 -7.27 2.57
C ASN A 168 -18.35 -7.74 1.22
N ALA A 169 -18.40 -6.87 0.20
CA ALA A 169 -17.76 -7.09 -1.09
C ALA A 169 -17.23 -5.77 -1.64
N ILE A 170 -16.11 -5.82 -2.38
CA ILE A 170 -15.58 -4.68 -3.11
C ILE A 170 -15.17 -5.06 -4.53
N GLU A 171 -15.37 -4.14 -5.45
CA GLU A 171 -14.86 -4.20 -6.82
C GLU A 171 -13.97 -2.97 -7.07
N PRO A 172 -12.64 -3.17 -7.16
CA PRO A 172 -11.70 -2.09 -7.43
C PRO A 172 -11.96 -1.37 -8.75
N ASP A 173 -11.88 -0.05 -8.75
CA ASP A 173 -12.04 0.76 -9.95
C ASP A 173 -10.75 1.53 -10.28
N HIS A 174 -10.24 2.38 -9.37
CA HIS A 174 -9.03 3.19 -9.59
C HIS A 174 -8.34 3.64 -8.30
N LEU A 175 -7.09 4.08 -8.46
CA LEU A 175 -6.42 4.93 -7.47
C LEU A 175 -6.38 6.38 -7.98
N ALA A 176 -6.87 7.31 -7.16
CA ALA A 176 -6.76 8.75 -7.40
C ALA A 176 -5.58 9.32 -6.60
N ILE A 177 -4.68 10.02 -7.29
CA ILE A 177 -3.67 10.88 -6.66
C ILE A 177 -4.32 12.24 -6.38
N LEU A 178 -4.23 12.72 -5.14
CA LEU A 178 -4.92 13.93 -4.69
C LEU A 178 -3.91 15.05 -4.35
N PRO A 179 -3.38 15.78 -5.35
CA PRO A 179 -2.47 16.88 -5.10
C PRO A 179 -3.21 18.05 -4.42
N GLY A 180 -3.02 18.20 -3.12
CA GLY A 180 -3.59 19.31 -2.33
C GLY A 180 -4.98 19.04 -1.74
N SER A 181 -5.52 17.82 -1.87
CA SER A 181 -6.78 17.41 -1.25
C SER A 181 -6.55 16.21 -0.33
N LYS A 182 -7.35 16.11 0.73
CA LYS A 182 -7.25 15.03 1.72
C LYS A 182 -7.91 13.75 1.18
N GLY A 183 -7.22 12.61 1.29
CA GLY A 183 -7.75 11.30 0.92
C GLY A 183 -8.69 10.70 1.98
N ALA A 184 -9.51 9.73 1.58
CA ALA A 184 -10.39 9.00 2.49
C ALA A 184 -9.58 8.20 3.54
N CYS A 185 -8.53 7.51 3.09
CA CYS A 185 -7.41 7.11 3.94
C CYS A 185 -6.28 8.12 3.72
N ASP A 186 -6.14 9.06 4.65
CA ASP A 186 -5.19 10.16 4.50
C ASP A 186 -3.75 9.79 4.90
N LYS A 187 -2.80 10.71 4.71
CA LYS A 187 -1.41 10.48 5.13
C LYS A 187 -1.24 10.36 6.64
N GLU A 188 -2.05 11.02 7.46
CA GLU A 188 -1.99 10.89 8.93
C GLU A 188 -2.42 9.49 9.37
N ALA A 189 -3.31 8.88 8.59
CA ALA A 189 -3.74 7.51 8.74
C ALA A 189 -2.66 6.50 8.37
N GLY A 190 -1.68 6.90 7.54
CA GLY A 190 -0.60 6.04 7.05
C GLY A 190 -0.69 5.68 5.57
N CYS A 191 -1.70 6.22 4.86
CA CYS A 191 -1.89 6.03 3.43
C CYS A 191 -1.13 7.06 2.57
N GLY A 192 -1.05 6.81 1.27
CA GLY A 192 -0.40 7.73 0.32
C GLY A 192 0.68 7.07 -0.55
N LEU A 193 1.14 7.84 -1.53
CA LEU A 193 2.36 7.51 -2.28
C LEU A 193 3.59 7.65 -1.37
N LEU A 194 4.63 6.87 -1.64
CA LEU A 194 5.90 6.79 -0.88
C LEU A 194 5.76 6.21 0.54
N ARG A 195 4.63 5.56 0.86
CA ARG A 195 4.31 5.01 2.20
C ARG A 195 4.65 3.54 2.42
N ASN A 196 5.16 2.84 1.41
CA ASN A 196 5.53 1.43 1.52
C ASN A 196 6.97 1.18 1.07
N GLU A 197 7.80 0.56 1.91
CA GLU A 197 9.13 0.13 1.47
C GLU A 197 8.96 -1.06 0.49
N ILE A 198 9.55 -0.98 -0.71
CA ILE A 198 9.53 -2.09 -1.67
C ILE A 198 10.39 -3.22 -1.10
N ARG A 199 9.76 -4.18 -0.42
CA ARG A 199 10.36 -5.48 -0.10
C ARG A 199 10.20 -6.39 -1.31
N TYR A 200 11.27 -6.60 -2.06
CA TYR A 200 11.35 -7.78 -2.92
C TYR A 200 11.81 -8.93 -2.01
N GLU A 201 11.10 -10.06 -2.04
CA GLU A 201 11.73 -11.32 -1.68
C GLU A 201 12.84 -11.53 -2.71
N GLU A 202 14.09 -11.63 -2.27
CA GLU A 202 15.15 -12.08 -3.16
C GLU A 202 14.78 -13.50 -3.60
N GLU A 203 14.44 -13.70 -4.88
CA GLU A 203 14.47 -15.05 -5.44
C GLU A 203 15.85 -15.63 -5.13
N PRO A 204 15.94 -16.75 -4.40
CA PRO A 204 17.24 -17.32 -4.08
C PRO A 204 17.94 -17.63 -5.40
N LEU A 205 19.11 -17.02 -5.55
CA LEU A 205 20.00 -17.19 -6.69
C LEU A 205 20.19 -18.70 -6.90
N GLN A 206 19.53 -19.28 -7.91
CA GLN A 206 19.75 -20.67 -8.28
C GLN A 206 21.18 -20.76 -8.79
N ILE A 207 22.10 -21.16 -7.91
CA ILE A 207 23.45 -21.53 -8.30
C ILE A 207 23.26 -22.83 -9.11
N PRO A 208 23.55 -22.84 -10.42
CA PRO A 208 23.49 -24.08 -11.17
C PRO A 208 24.46 -25.07 -10.53
N SER A 209 23.93 -26.22 -10.12
CA SER A 209 24.71 -27.36 -9.67
C SER A 209 25.66 -27.77 -10.78
N MET A 210 26.94 -27.43 -10.66
CA MET A 210 27.98 -28.09 -11.44
C MET A 210 28.21 -29.49 -10.85
N PHE A 211 27.49 -30.47 -11.38
CA PHE A 211 27.86 -31.87 -11.43
C PHE A 211 27.43 -32.44 -12.78
#